data_AF-A0A853CP52-F1
#
_entry.id   AF-A0A853CP52-F1
#
_cell.length_a   1.000
_cell.length_b   1.000
_cell.length_c   1.000
_cell.angle_alpha   90.00
_cell.angle_beta   90.00
_cell.angle_gamma   90.00
#
_symmetry.space_group_name_H-M   'P 1'
#
loop_
_entity.id
_entity.type
_entity.pdbx_description
1 polymer ?
#
loop_
_entity_poly.entity_id
_entity_poly.type
_entity_poly.pdbx_seq_one_letter_code
_entity_poly.pdbx_strand_id
1 'polypeptide(L)' 'MDDLEGTAAERLDRLARLGDGEVTHDWTRRQLERALRDWSEDQDTLSVLGEGREDY' A
#
# COMPACT_ATOMS: atom_id res chain seq x y z
N MET A 1 -6.51 13.54 -9.95
CA MET A 1 -6.98 12.32 -9.29
C MET A 1 -6.23 12.18 -7.99
N ASP A 2 -6.95 12.06 -6.89
CA ASP A 2 -6.36 11.85 -5.57
C ASP A 2 -5.70 10.47 -5.49
N ASP A 3 -4.65 10.36 -4.68
CA ASP A 3 -3.95 9.10 -4.44
C ASP A 3 -4.77 8.20 -3.50
N LEU A 4 -4.51 6.89 -3.51
CA LEU A 4 -5.16 5.89 -2.67
C LEU A 4 -4.64 6.02 -1.23
N GLU A 5 -5.25 6.92 -0.48
CA GLU A 5 -4.97 7.16 0.94
C GLU A 5 -5.95 6.45 1.88
N GLY A 6 -5.63 6.45 3.18
CA GLY A 6 -6.47 5.87 4.23
C GLY A 6 -6.21 4.38 4.47
N THR A 7 -7.16 3.76 5.15
CA THR A 7 -7.20 2.33 5.49
C THR A 7 -7.35 1.45 4.25
N ALA A 8 -7.05 0.15 4.38
CA ALA A 8 -7.24 -0.81 3.30
C ALA A 8 -8.68 -0.81 2.74
N ALA A 9 -9.68 -0.63 3.61
CA ALA A 9 -11.08 -0.56 3.20
C ALA A 9 -11.39 0.69 2.36
N GLU A 10 -10.86 1.85 2.75
CA GLU A 10 -11.03 3.12 2.00
C GLU A 10 -10.31 3.08 0.64
N ARG A 11 -9.11 2.46 0.59
CA ARG A 11 -8.37 2.25 -0.66
C ARG A 11 -9.15 1.34 -1.62
N LEU A 12 -9.74 0.25 -1.12
CA LEU A 12 -10.56 -0.68 -1.91
C LEU A 12 -11.85 -0.03 -2.43
N ASP A 13 -12.55 0.74 -1.59
CA ASP A 13 -13.75 1.46 -2.00
C ASP A 13 -13.45 2.52 -3.08
N ARG A 14 -12.33 3.24 -2.95
CA ARG A 14 -11.87 4.17 -3.99
C ARG A 14 -11.55 3.45 -5.29
N LEU A 15 -10.80 2.34 -5.23
CA LEU A 15 -10.50 1.49 -6.40
C LEU A 15 -11.76 0.97 -7.09
N ALA A 16 -12.80 0.58 -6.35
CA ALA A 16 -14.05 0.10 -6.91
C ALA A 16 -14.86 1.20 -7.64
N ARG A 17 -14.60 2.47 -7.31
CA ARG A 17 -15.27 3.64 -7.91
C ARG A 17 -14.50 4.25 -9.07
N LEU A 18 -13.26 3.83 -9.28
CA LEU A 18 -12.42 4.29 -10.38
C LEU A 18 -12.96 3.78 -11.72
N GLY A 19 -13.33 4.71 -12.62
CA GLY A 19 -13.70 4.37 -14.00
C GLY A 19 -12.49 4.22 -14.92
N ASP A 20 -12.64 3.43 -16.00
CA ASP A 20 -11.58 3.14 -16.98
C ASP A 20 -10.92 4.37 -17.63
N GLY A 21 -11.58 5.53 -17.61
CA GLY A 21 -11.09 6.77 -18.22
C GLY A 21 -10.32 7.71 -17.29
N GLU A 22 -10.30 7.45 -15.99
CA GLU A 22 -9.75 8.39 -15.00
C GLU A 22 -8.33 8.03 -14.53
N VAL A 23 -7.84 6.84 -14.88
CA VAL A 23 -6.52 6.32 -14.49
C VAL A 23 -5.45 6.72 -15.50
N THR A 24 -4.43 7.42 -15.02
CA THR A 24 -3.23 7.70 -15.84
C THR A 24 -2.10 6.76 -15.45
N HIS A 25 -1.19 6.47 -16.40
CA HIS A 25 0.00 5.66 -16.15
C HIS A 25 0.85 6.22 -14.99
N ASP A 26 1.01 7.55 -14.91
CA ASP A 26 1.75 8.17 -13.81
C ASP A 26 1.07 7.98 -12.46
N TRP A 27 -0.26 8.12 -12.39
CA TRP A 27 -1.00 7.87 -11.17
C TRP A 27 -0.84 6.42 -10.71
N THR A 28 -0.96 5.44 -11.63
CA THR A 28 -0.77 4.01 -11.33
C THR A 28 0.63 3.74 -10.80
N ARG A 29 1.66 4.32 -11.44
CA ARG A 29 3.05 4.20 -10.98
C ARG A 29 3.20 4.71 -9.53
N ARG A 30 2.66 5.88 -9.22
CA ARG A 30 2.72 6.45 -7.86
C ARG A 30 2.01 5.56 -6.83
N GLN A 31 0.86 4.98 -7.16
CA GLN A 31 0.17 4.06 -6.24
C GLN A 31 0.98 2.78 -5.99
N LEU A 32 1.61 2.23 -7.03
CA LEU A 32 2.45 1.02 -6.93
C LEU A 32 3.72 1.27 -6.11
N GLU A 33 4.42 2.38 -6.37
CA GLU A 33 5.61 2.76 -5.61
C GLU A 33 5.30 2.92 -4.11
N ARG A 34 4.14 3.49 -3.79
CA ARG A 34 3.67 3.60 -2.41
C ARG A 34 3.34 2.24 -1.80
N ALA A 35 2.58 1.39 -2.49
CA ALA A 35 2.21 0.07 -1.98
C ALA A 35 3.43 -0.82 -1.71
N LEU A 36 4.45 -0.75 -2.58
CA LEU A 36 5.70 -1.47 -2.38
C LEU A 36 6.51 -0.93 -1.19
N ARG A 37 6.49 0.38 -0.95
CA ARG A 37 7.13 0.98 0.22
C ARG A 37 6.42 0.58 1.51
N ASP A 38 5.11 0.75 1.58
CA ASP A 38 4.29 0.35 2.74
C ASP A 38 4.55 -1.14 3.06
N TRP A 39 4.59 -2.00 2.04
CA TRP A 39 4.90 -3.42 2.23
C TRP A 39 6.30 -3.68 2.75
N SER A 40 7.32 -2.96 2.25
CA SER A 40 8.69 -3.10 2.75
C SER A 40 8.79 -2.73 4.23
N GLU A 41 8.15 -1.64 4.64
CA GLU A 41 8.12 -1.20 6.03
C GLU A 41 7.42 -2.22 6.95
N ASP A 42 6.32 -2.82 6.47
CA ASP A 42 5.64 -3.90 7.17
C ASP A 42 6.52 -5.16 7.30
N GLN A 43 7.26 -5.52 6.25
CA GLN A 43 8.21 -6.65 6.30
C GLN A 43 9.33 -6.41 7.30
N ASP A 44 9.91 -5.21 7.31
CA ASP A 44 10.96 -4.84 8.27
C ASP A 44 10.42 -4.92 9.70
N THR A 45 9.20 -4.41 9.93
CA THR A 45 8.51 -4.49 11.22
C THR A 45 8.30 -5.94 11.66
N LEU A 46 7.85 -6.81 10.75
CA LEU A 46 7.65 -8.23 11.04
C LEU A 46 8.97 -8.96 11.29
N SER A 47 10.04 -8.60 10.59
CA SER A 47 11.38 -9.16 10.80
C SER A 47 11.87 -8.89 12.23
N VAL A 48 11.76 -7.63 12.67
CA VAL A 48 12.14 -7.21 14.04
C VAL A 48 11.32 -7.96 15.10
N LEU A 49 10.02 -8.14 14.88
CA LEU A 49 9.15 -8.88 15.80
C LEU A 49 9.45 -10.40 15.80
N GLY A 50 9.93 -10.94 14.69
CA GLY A 50 10.37 -12.33 14.57
C GLY A 50 11.67 -12.60 15.35
N GLU A 51 12.67 -11.73 15.18
CA GLU A 51 13.96 -11.81 15.86
C GLU A 51 13.80 -11.72 17.39
N GLY A 52 12.95 -10.80 17.89
CA GLY A 52 12.71 -10.66 19.33
C GLY A 52 12.01 -11.84 20.01
N ARG A 53 11.48 -12.80 19.23
CA ARG A 53 10.80 -14.01 19.75
C ARG A 53 11.71 -15.24 19.79
N GLU A 54 12.84 -15.24 19.09
CA GLU A 54 13.82 -16.34 19.13
C GLU A 54 14.80 -16.23 20.31
N ASP A 55 14.83 -15.10 21.01
CA ASP A 55 15.71 -14.81 22.16
C ASP A 55 15.13 -15.19 23.54
N TYR A 56 14.04 -15.96 23.63
CA TYR A 56 13.41 -16.35 24.92
C TYR A 56 13.20 -17.86 25.08
#